data_AF-A0A7S3XJQ8-F1
#
_entry.id   AF-A0A7S3XJQ8-F1
#
_cell.length_a   1.000
_cell.length_b   1.000
_cell.length_c   1.000
_cell.angle_alpha   90.00
_cell.angle_beta   90.00
_cell.angle_gamma   90.00
#
_symmetry.space_group_name_H-M   'P 1'
#
loop_
_entity.id
_entity.type
_entity.pdbx_description
1 polymer ?
#
loop_
_entity_poly.entity_id
_entity_poly.type
_entity_poly.pdbx_seq_one_letter_code
_entity_poly.pdbx_strand_id
1 'polypeptide(L)'
;APAAEARASWLRAPALLAGDFEGRFMENVVRFRLRLRLSNPELRLLLRRCPNLFYLGWAKNLGPKLRFFEEELGLGPAELRGMVVKFPPVLAYSLEGNLAPKLRYFRDLYGLDAGRLR
;
A
#
# COMPACT_ATOMS: atom_id res chain seq x y z
N ALA A 1 -1.11 4.57 25.18
CA ALA A 1 -0.21 5.73 25.17
C ALA A 1 0.81 5.60 24.02
N PRO A 2 1.29 6.70 23.43
CA PRO A 2 2.18 6.69 22.26
C PRO A 2 3.44 5.80 22.41
N ALA A 3 4.03 5.76 23.61
CA ALA A 3 5.20 4.92 23.89
C ALA A 3 4.92 3.41 23.76
N ALA A 4 3.73 2.95 24.17
CA ALA A 4 3.33 1.55 24.05
C ALA A 4 3.12 1.15 22.58
N GLU A 5 2.54 2.05 21.76
CA GLU A 5 2.37 1.83 20.31
C GLU A 5 3.72 1.79 19.57
N ALA A 6 4.63 2.70 19.92
CA ALA A 6 5.98 2.72 19.36
C ALA A 6 6.71 1.40 19.68
N ARG A 7 6.72 1.00 20.96
CA ARG A 7 7.30 -0.28 21.39
C ARG A 7 6.69 -1.48 20.66
N ALA A 8 5.36 -1.54 20.56
CA ALA A 8 4.68 -2.62 19.85
C ALA A 8 4.99 -2.66 18.35
N SER A 9 5.28 -1.51 17.74
CA SER A 9 5.65 -1.43 16.32
C SER A 9 7.08 -1.90 16.09
N TRP A 10 8.03 -1.47 16.94
CA TRP A 10 9.42 -1.92 16.86
C TRP A 10 9.58 -3.41 17.13
N LEU A 11 8.83 -3.97 18.08
CA LEU A 11 8.88 -5.41 18.35
C LEU A 11 8.34 -6.27 17.20
N ARG A 12 7.31 -5.79 16.48
CA ARG A 12 6.78 -6.50 15.30
C ARG A 12 7.64 -6.29 14.06
N ALA A 13 8.33 -5.17 13.99
CA ALA A 13 9.12 -4.78 12.84
C ALA A 13 10.47 -4.20 13.29
N PRO A 14 11.40 -5.02 13.83
CA PRO A 14 12.71 -4.52 14.29
C PRO A 14 13.52 -3.86 13.17
N ALA A 15 13.25 -4.23 11.91
CA ALA A 15 13.83 -3.59 10.73
C ALA A 15 13.61 -2.06 10.69
N LEU A 16 12.53 -1.54 11.32
CA LEU A 16 12.29 -0.11 11.46
C LEU A 16 13.41 0.62 12.23
N LEU A 17 14.15 -0.09 13.08
CA LEU A 17 15.27 0.44 13.86
C LEU A 17 16.63 0.15 13.23
N ALA A 18 16.71 -0.83 12.33
CA ALA A 18 17.96 -1.28 11.73
C ALA A 18 18.24 -0.69 10.33
N GLY A 19 17.25 -0.03 9.73
CA GLY A 19 17.39 0.57 8.40
C GLY A 19 18.20 1.87 8.41
N ASP A 20 18.90 2.13 7.30
CA ASP A 20 19.50 3.42 7.03
C ASP A 20 18.42 4.52 7.01
N PHE A 21 18.63 5.57 7.80
CA PHE A 21 17.70 6.69 7.95
C PHE A 21 17.61 7.52 6.66
N GLU A 22 18.68 7.61 5.86
CA GLU A 22 18.66 8.37 4.60
C GLU A 22 18.26 7.54 3.38
N GLY A 23 17.90 6.28 3.60
CA GLY A 23 17.62 5.33 2.54
C GLY A 23 16.17 5.30 2.03
N ARG A 24 15.90 4.26 1.22
CA ARG A 24 14.61 3.95 0.60
C ARG A 24 13.43 3.96 1.58
N PHE A 25 13.68 3.62 2.84
CA PHE A 25 12.67 3.61 3.88
C PHE A 25 12.04 5.00 4.08
N MET A 26 12.85 6.02 4.35
CA MET A 26 12.35 7.37 4.59
C MET A 26 11.77 8.01 3.32
N GLU A 27 12.37 7.72 2.15
CA GLU A 27 11.79 8.11 0.87
C GLU A 27 10.36 7.56 0.71
N ASN A 28 10.16 6.29 0.99
CA ASN A 28 8.84 5.67 0.90
C ASN A 28 7.88 6.20 1.98
N VAL A 29 8.34 6.55 3.18
CA VAL A 29 7.52 7.24 4.20
C VAL A 29 6.95 8.53 3.64
N VAL A 30 7.80 9.37 3.05
CA VAL A 30 7.38 10.65 2.42
C VAL A 30 6.44 10.39 1.24
N ARG A 31 6.81 9.47 0.34
CA ARG A 31 6.02 9.17 -0.85
C ARG A 31 4.65 8.60 -0.53
N PHE A 32 4.53 7.67 0.41
CA PHE A 32 3.22 7.16 0.84
C PHE A 32 2.36 8.27 1.45
N ARG A 33 2.95 9.11 2.31
CA ARG A 33 2.24 10.23 2.94
C ARG A 33 1.69 11.20 1.90
N LEU A 34 2.49 11.58 0.91
CA LEU A 34 2.07 12.50 -0.15
C LEU A 34 1.08 11.85 -1.13
N ARG A 35 1.38 10.63 -1.59
CA ARG A 35 0.61 9.95 -2.64
C ARG A 35 -0.80 9.57 -2.22
N LEU A 36 -0.95 9.15 -0.96
CA LEU A 36 -2.23 8.71 -0.40
C LEU A 36 -2.81 9.73 0.57
N ARG A 37 -2.15 10.88 0.79
CA ARG A 37 -2.55 11.91 1.77
C ARG A 37 -2.80 11.31 3.16
N LEU A 38 -1.88 10.46 3.62
CA LEU A 38 -2.02 9.77 4.90
C LEU A 38 -1.86 10.72 6.08
N SER A 39 -2.75 10.57 7.05
CA SER A 39 -2.56 11.09 8.39
C SER A 39 -1.45 10.34 9.14
N ASN A 40 -0.92 10.92 10.22
CA ASN A 40 0.07 10.25 11.05
C ASN A 40 -0.43 8.90 11.64
N PRO A 41 -1.68 8.78 12.12
CA PRO A 41 -2.23 7.49 12.55
C PRO A 41 -2.25 6.43 11.45
N GLU A 42 -2.66 6.79 10.23
CA GLU A 42 -2.70 5.85 9.09
C GLU A 42 -1.29 5.41 8.67
N LEU A 43 -0.35 6.35 8.61
CA LEU A 43 1.06 6.03 8.31
C LEU A 43 1.65 5.07 9.35
N ARG A 44 1.40 5.31 10.65
CA ARG A 44 1.80 4.39 11.74
C ARG A 44 1.16 3.02 11.58
N LEU A 45 -0.10 2.96 11.17
CA LEU A 45 -0.79 1.71 10.90
C LEU A 45 -0.13 0.91 9.78
N LEU A 46 0.25 1.57 8.67
CA LEU A 46 0.99 0.95 7.58
C LEU A 46 2.35 0.41 8.05
N LEU A 47 3.13 1.24 8.75
CA LEU A 47 4.44 0.86 9.29
C LEU A 47 4.36 -0.34 10.24
N ARG A 48 3.29 -0.40 11.06
CA ARG A 48 3.06 -1.51 12.00
C ARG A 48 2.58 -2.78 11.32
N ARG A 49 1.67 -2.67 10.34
CA ARG A 49 1.03 -3.83 9.70
C ARG A 49 1.86 -4.43 8.58
N CYS A 50 2.59 -3.61 7.84
CA CYS A 50 3.28 -4.03 6.62
C CYS A 50 4.58 -3.23 6.41
N PRO A 51 5.56 -3.33 7.33
CA PRO A 51 6.81 -2.55 7.27
C PRO A 51 7.61 -2.80 6.00
N ASN A 52 7.52 -4.00 5.42
CA ASN A 52 8.20 -4.39 4.19
C ASN A 52 7.86 -3.49 3.00
N LEU A 53 6.67 -2.88 2.95
CA LEU A 53 6.29 -1.98 1.86
C LEU A 53 7.26 -0.80 1.73
N PHE A 54 7.83 -0.34 2.85
CA PHE A 54 8.74 0.79 2.88
C PHE A 54 10.14 0.45 2.35
N TYR A 55 10.41 -0.82 2.08
CA TYR A 55 11.66 -1.27 1.45
C TYR A 55 11.48 -1.66 -0.03
N LEU A 56 10.24 -1.63 -0.55
CA LEU A 56 9.98 -1.93 -1.97
C LEU A 56 10.34 -0.74 -2.88
N GLY A 57 10.73 -1.05 -4.12
CA GLY A 57 11.06 -0.03 -5.12
C GLY A 57 9.83 0.73 -5.59
N TRP A 58 9.81 2.05 -5.43
CA TRP A 58 8.63 2.85 -5.80
C TRP A 58 8.28 2.75 -7.29
N ALA A 59 9.23 3.07 -8.17
CA ALA A 59 8.98 3.15 -9.61
C ALA A 59 8.61 1.80 -10.25
N LYS A 60 9.25 0.71 -9.80
CA LYS A 60 9.08 -0.63 -10.38
C LYS A 60 8.06 -1.50 -9.66
N ASN A 61 7.61 -1.13 -8.45
CA ASN A 61 6.75 -1.98 -7.64
C ASN A 61 5.50 -1.24 -7.11
N LEU A 62 5.67 -0.26 -6.23
CA LEU A 62 4.54 0.38 -5.52
C LEU A 62 3.70 1.29 -6.42
N GLY A 63 4.36 2.15 -7.19
CA GLY A 63 3.72 3.11 -8.09
C GLY A 63 2.80 2.44 -9.14
N PRO A 64 3.29 1.41 -9.86
CA PRO A 64 2.45 0.66 -10.81
C PRO A 64 1.21 0.03 -10.17
N LYS A 65 1.31 -0.51 -8.95
CA LYS A 65 0.16 -1.12 -8.26
C LYS A 65 -0.89 -0.09 -7.84
N LEU A 66 -0.45 1.07 -7.35
CA LEU A 66 -1.35 2.16 -6.99
C LEU A 66 -2.12 2.67 -8.21
N ARG A 67 -1.43 2.87 -9.35
CA ARG A 67 -2.08 3.26 -10.61
C ARG A 67 -3.04 2.19 -11.12
N PHE A 68 -2.63 0.92 -11.07
CA PHE A 68 -3.50 -0.18 -11.46
C PHE A 68 -4.83 -0.15 -10.68
N PHE A 69 -4.80 0.04 -9.37
CA PHE A 69 -6.05 0.12 -8.60
C PHE A 69 -6.89 1.35 -8.95
N GLU A 70 -6.29 2.52 -9.16
CA GLU A 70 -7.03 3.70 -9.61
C GLU A 70 -7.68 3.49 -10.97
N GLU A 71 -6.94 2.95 -11.93
CA GLU A 71 -7.39 2.83 -13.31
C GLU A 71 -8.39 1.69 -13.51
N GLU A 72 -8.13 0.53 -12.92
CA GLU A 72 -8.94 -0.67 -13.12
C GLU A 72 -10.18 -0.70 -12.21
N LEU A 73 -10.12 -0.08 -11.05
CA LEU A 73 -11.27 -0.02 -10.14
C LEU A 73 -11.95 1.35 -10.12
N GLY A 74 -11.46 2.31 -10.91
CA GLY A 74 -12.00 3.66 -10.99
C GLY A 74 -11.89 4.47 -9.70
N LEU A 75 -10.97 4.09 -8.80
CA LEU A 75 -10.93 4.67 -7.45
C LEU A 75 -10.50 6.13 -7.47
N GLY A 76 -11.28 6.97 -6.80
CA GLY A 76 -10.84 8.30 -6.43
C GLY A 76 -9.72 8.27 -5.36
N PRO A 77 -9.02 9.40 -5.13
CA PRO A 77 -7.91 9.45 -4.17
C PRO A 77 -8.27 8.99 -2.74
N ALA A 78 -9.48 9.29 -2.28
CA ALA A 78 -9.94 8.89 -0.95
C ALA A 78 -10.22 7.39 -0.85
N GLU A 79 -10.73 6.78 -1.92
CA GLU A 79 -11.04 5.36 -1.98
C GLU A 79 -9.77 4.52 -2.11
N LEU A 80 -8.82 4.95 -2.94
CA LEU A 80 -7.50 4.32 -3.01
C LEU A 80 -6.81 4.34 -1.65
N ARG A 81 -6.79 5.51 -0.97
CA ARG A 81 -6.27 5.61 0.40
C ARG A 81 -6.99 4.63 1.31
N GLY A 82 -8.31 4.61 1.30
CA GLY A 82 -9.13 3.73 2.13
C GLY A 82 -8.78 2.24 1.91
N MET A 83 -8.65 1.82 0.66
CA MET A 83 -8.27 0.45 0.29
C MET A 83 -6.89 0.09 0.85
N VAL A 84 -5.87 0.93 0.61
CA VAL A 84 -4.51 0.66 1.08
C VAL A 84 -4.42 0.67 2.61
N VAL A 85 -5.09 1.60 3.29
CA VAL A 85 -5.09 1.66 4.77
C VAL A 85 -5.82 0.45 5.36
N LYS A 86 -6.94 0.02 4.75
CA LYS A 86 -7.70 -1.13 5.19
C LYS A 86 -6.88 -2.41 5.09
N PHE A 87 -6.17 -2.62 3.97
CA PHE A 87 -5.36 -3.81 3.75
C PHE A 87 -4.03 -3.51 3.03
N PRO A 88 -3.01 -2.99 3.76
CA PRO A 88 -1.73 -2.64 3.15
C PRO A 88 -1.02 -3.77 2.39
N PRO A 89 -1.07 -5.06 2.84
CA PRO A 89 -0.44 -6.17 2.12
C PRO A 89 -0.90 -6.34 0.67
N VAL A 90 -2.00 -5.72 0.25
CA VAL A 90 -2.44 -5.69 -1.15
C VAL A 90 -1.32 -5.21 -2.10
N LEU A 91 -0.45 -4.31 -1.65
CA LEU A 91 0.67 -3.78 -2.43
C LEU A 91 1.90 -4.71 -2.47
N ALA A 92 1.94 -5.75 -1.65
CA ALA A 92 3.02 -6.73 -1.63
C ALA A 92 2.83 -7.85 -2.67
N TYR A 93 1.60 -8.07 -3.16
CA TYR A 93 1.34 -9.12 -4.14
C TYR A 93 1.82 -8.77 -5.55
N SER A 94 2.16 -9.79 -6.34
CA SER A 94 2.49 -9.62 -7.76
C SER A 94 1.31 -9.00 -8.51
N LEU A 95 1.62 -8.00 -9.34
CA LEU A 95 0.62 -7.35 -10.18
C LEU A 95 0.12 -8.35 -11.24
N GLU A 96 1.02 -8.90 -12.03
CA GLU A 96 0.72 -9.81 -13.14
C GLU A 96 0.34 -11.21 -12.66
N GLY A 97 0.98 -11.70 -11.59
CA GLY A 97 0.80 -13.07 -11.10
C GLY A 97 -0.34 -13.25 -10.09
N ASN A 98 -0.93 -12.17 -9.56
CA ASN A 98 -1.98 -12.28 -8.55
C ASN A 98 -3.08 -11.23 -8.69
N LEU A 99 -2.74 -9.94 -8.72
CA LEU A 99 -3.76 -8.88 -8.66
C LEU A 99 -4.60 -8.81 -9.94
N ALA A 100 -3.95 -8.72 -11.11
CA ALA A 100 -4.64 -8.59 -12.39
C ALA A 100 -5.50 -9.83 -12.75
N PRO A 101 -5.01 -11.08 -12.62
CA PRO A 101 -5.82 -12.26 -12.89
C PRO A 101 -7.05 -12.36 -11.99
N LYS A 102 -6.93 -12.03 -10.70
CA LYS A 102 -8.06 -12.03 -9.77
C LYS A 102 -9.08 -10.96 -10.10
N LEU A 103 -8.62 -9.76 -10.45
CA LEU A 103 -9.54 -8.70 -10.84
C LEU A 103 -10.33 -9.08 -12.10
N ARG A 104 -9.68 -9.67 -13.11
CA ARG A 104 -10.36 -10.20 -14.30
C ARG A 104 -11.41 -11.25 -13.92
N TYR A 105 -11.03 -12.24 -13.11
CA TYR A 105 -11.97 -13.26 -12.63
C TYR A 105 -13.22 -12.64 -11.96
N PHE A 106 -13.03 -11.66 -11.07
CA PHE A 106 -14.16 -11.01 -10.42
C PHE A 106 -15.00 -10.16 -11.39
N ARG A 107 -14.40 -9.51 -12.39
CA ARG A 107 -15.17 -8.80 -13.42
C ARG A 107 -16.07 -9.75 -14.20
N ASP A 108 -15.51 -10.86 -14.67
CA ASP A 108 -16.25 -11.88 -15.40
C ASP A 108 -17.39 -12.45 -14.54
N LEU A 109 -17.12 -12.69 -13.24
CA LEU A 109 -18.12 -13.19 -12.29
C LEU A 109 -19.30 -12.21 -12.09
N TYR A 110 -19.05 -10.91 -12.10
CA TYR A 110 -20.09 -9.89 -11.97
C TYR A 110 -20.70 -9.43 -13.31
N GLY A 111 -20.31 -10.07 -14.43
CA GLY A 111 -20.78 -9.67 -15.76
C GLY A 111 -20.38 -8.25 -16.14
N LEU A 112 -19.25 -7.77 -15.61
CA LEU A 112 -18.69 -6.47 -15.93
C LEU A 112 -17.88 -6.61 -17.21
N ASP A 113 -18.37 -6.03 -18.31
CA ASP A 113 -17.62 -5.93 -19.55
C ASP A 113 -16.23 -5.29 -19.31
N ALA A 114 -15.32 -5.41 -20.28
CA ALA A 114 -13.97 -4.85 -20.23
C ALA A 114 -13.89 -3.31 -20.02
N GLY A 115 -15.03 -2.64 -19.83
CA GLY A 115 -15.11 -1.27 -19.34
C GLY A 115 -14.60 -1.15 -17.90
N ARG A 116 -13.88 -0.06 -17.63
CA ARG A 116 -13.44 0.28 -16.27
C ARG A 116 -14.66 0.35 -15.36
N LEU A 117 -14.56 -0.26 -14.18
CA LEU A 117 -15.45 0.00 -13.05
C LEU A 117 -15.42 1.52 -12.80
N ARG A 118 -16.42 2.26 -13.24
CA ARG A 118 -16.60 3.69 -12.97
C ARG A 118 -17.97 3.91 -12.37
#